data_AF-A0A101TDP8-F1
#
_entry.id   AF-A0A101TDP8-F1
#
_cell.length_a   1.000
_cell.length_b   1.000
_cell.length_c   1.000
_cell.angle_alpha   90.00
_cell.angle_beta   90.00
_cell.angle_gamma   90.00
#
_symmetry.space_group_name_H-M   'P 1'
#
loop_
_entity.id
_entity.type
_entity.pdbx_description
1 polymer ?
#
loop_
_entity_poly.entity_id
_entity_poly.type
_entity_poly.pdbx_seq_one_letter_code
_entity_poly.pdbx_strand_id
1 'polypeptide(L)'
;MSESSPDPERFAPDPAVAQVRDWWRDGAPKKKRLDVVSLTGTTGVLEEAHRHITQSVLLDATEADAEDVFRDALRLIGVPDEQVQPYVWDRAARLHGGGKLVLITRAGQAGLTRRSAQPALVRDHAAERLSLLGPSVVVNTLPSVLGASPYRRLAVWLDNTSPDGPQNALAAAVATASQSPQLRALALSEPRRVPWAAWSELAQAAEAPDFDEAALHELADRFPELVTVTDEEVSFTDDAVAEAMRRETPAEVSERVNCHMVRWLRGLAPRLRHPEGWAASGPLGRYAAQGLAMHAVQAGEFDGLLRDGGVLANLPQNALLDAAHCAHDGSVPGSNAAADAVYLSMYGVAPTDQGEWAAWLHLMAMARNDTELCADIEQSGLRLPWKARWTHWRPPGGYDPGYLEPGPVYALFEVRWRGRPAVAAKAGDKGVRVWDTETSELVAGPWFDEDFPNEAANVLTWPPETGRAGPTRRSELLAHDDSAGGPDDEFLPVSLRLGSLTVFAGPGGVFAVEGTDTEAEHVLDPLRGAPLLGAKTAAGPTLLMEASTTTAADLAKLFPNTPVLRTAPERESGWSPSTNVSCGSCPGPRNSNSPQRTARSSRSVCGWAPRS
;
A
#
# COMPACT_ATOMS: atom_id res chain seq x y z
N MET A 1 -6.33 -23.17 35.16
CA MET A 1 -6.82 -22.08 36.03
C MET A 1 -6.16 -20.80 35.51
N SER A 2 -6.93 -19.95 34.83
CA SER A 2 -6.43 -18.67 34.34
C SER A 2 -6.40 -17.71 35.53
N GLU A 3 -5.21 -17.35 36.00
CA GLU A 3 -5.06 -16.24 36.95
C GLU A 3 -5.63 -14.98 36.28
N SER A 4 -6.64 -14.36 36.90
CA SER A 4 -7.18 -13.09 36.40
C SER A 4 -6.09 -12.04 36.54
N SER A 5 -5.58 -11.56 35.41
CA SER A 5 -4.69 -10.39 35.39
C SER A 5 -5.41 -9.26 36.15
N PRO A 6 -4.74 -8.53 37.06
CA PRO A 6 -5.36 -7.42 37.76
C PRO A 6 -5.90 -6.41 36.74
N ASP A 7 -7.10 -5.89 36.98
CA ASP A 7 -7.68 -4.84 36.15
C ASP A 7 -6.71 -3.66 36.05
N PRO A 8 -6.49 -3.12 34.84
CA PRO A 8 -5.57 -2.01 34.66
C PRO A 8 -6.04 -0.79 35.46
N GLU A 9 -5.10 -0.14 36.15
CA GLU A 9 -5.34 1.12 36.86
C GLU A 9 -5.86 2.18 35.88
N ARG A 10 -6.96 2.83 36.23
CA ARG A 10 -7.63 3.85 35.41
C ARG A 10 -7.47 5.25 36.02
N PHE A 11 -7.28 6.24 35.18
CA PHE A 11 -6.93 7.60 35.57
C PHE A 11 -7.94 8.62 35.03
N ALA A 12 -8.31 9.61 35.85
CA ALA A 12 -8.96 10.81 35.34
C ALA A 12 -8.00 11.57 34.38
N PRO A 13 -8.50 12.47 33.50
CA PRO A 13 -7.68 13.16 32.51
C PRO A 13 -6.43 13.86 33.08
N ASP A 14 -6.57 14.65 34.15
CA ASP A 14 -5.44 15.40 34.73
C ASP A 14 -4.34 14.47 35.31
N PRO A 15 -4.66 13.44 36.12
CA PRO A 15 -3.69 12.40 36.50
C PRO A 15 -3.07 11.68 35.30
N ALA A 16 -3.81 11.43 34.22
CA ALA A 16 -3.26 10.79 33.03
C ALA A 16 -2.21 11.66 32.33
N VAL A 17 -2.43 12.99 32.26
CA VAL A 17 -1.44 13.96 31.77
C VAL A 17 -0.17 13.91 32.63
N ALA A 18 -0.33 13.89 33.97
CA ALA A 18 0.82 13.76 34.87
C ALA A 18 1.59 12.45 34.62
N GLN A 19 0.87 11.33 34.44
CA GLN A 19 1.47 10.03 34.18
C GLN A 19 2.26 10.00 32.85
N VAL A 20 1.75 10.63 31.79
CA VAL A 20 2.47 10.78 30.51
C VAL A 20 3.76 11.59 30.70
N ARG A 21 3.71 12.68 31.47
CA ARG A 21 4.86 13.54 31.75
C ARG A 21 5.93 12.83 32.57
N ASP A 22 5.51 12.13 33.63
CA ASP A 22 6.42 11.41 34.50
C ASP A 22 7.05 10.23 33.77
N TRP A 23 6.27 9.51 32.96
CA TRP A 23 6.79 8.49 32.06
C TRP A 23 7.89 9.00 31.12
N TRP A 24 7.70 10.20 30.54
CA TRP A 24 8.68 10.82 29.65
C TRP A 24 9.95 11.26 30.41
N ARG A 25 9.80 11.87 31.59
CA ARG A 25 10.92 12.36 32.42
C ARG A 25 11.76 11.22 33.01
N ASP A 26 11.13 10.16 33.48
CA ASP A 26 11.76 9.13 34.30
C ASP A 26 12.51 8.06 33.50
N GLY A 27 12.52 8.13 32.16
CA GLY A 27 13.00 7.00 31.38
C GLY A 27 13.25 7.16 29.88
N ALA A 28 13.48 8.37 29.36
CA ALA A 28 13.72 8.59 27.92
C ALA A 28 14.71 7.60 27.23
N PRO A 29 15.76 7.03 27.89
CA PRO A 29 16.61 6.03 27.24
C PRO A 29 16.06 4.59 27.26
N LYS A 30 15.11 4.24 28.15
CA LYS A 30 14.64 2.86 28.40
C LYS A 30 13.17 2.61 28.02
N LYS A 31 12.32 3.65 28.01
CA LYS A 31 10.89 3.55 27.71
C LYS A 31 10.59 4.41 26.49
N LYS A 32 10.44 3.77 25.33
CA LYS A 32 10.33 4.48 24.04
C LYS A 32 8.90 4.62 23.52
N ARG A 33 7.94 3.90 24.09
CA ARG A 33 6.54 3.96 23.67
C ARG A 33 5.55 3.83 24.84
N LEU A 34 4.44 4.57 24.76
CA LEU A 34 3.30 4.53 25.65
C LEU A 34 1.99 4.60 24.86
N ASP A 35 0.99 3.81 25.26
CA ASP A 35 -0.37 3.90 24.72
C ASP A 35 -1.29 4.63 25.73
N VAL A 36 -2.10 5.59 25.29
CA VAL A 36 -3.18 6.19 26.10
C VAL A 36 -4.51 5.65 25.59
N VAL A 37 -5.22 4.94 26.46
CA VAL A 37 -6.31 4.04 26.04
C VAL A 37 -7.63 4.50 26.63
N SER A 38 -8.57 4.85 25.74
CA SER A 38 -9.96 5.12 26.07
C SER A 38 -10.80 5.21 24.79
N LEU A 39 -12.12 5.13 24.93
CA LEU A 39 -13.06 5.46 23.86
C LEU A 39 -13.09 6.96 23.57
N THR A 40 -12.94 7.81 24.59
CA THR A 40 -13.06 9.27 24.46
C THR A 40 -11.99 9.99 25.29
N GLY A 41 -11.80 11.29 25.07
CA GLY A 41 -10.93 12.14 25.89
C GLY A 41 -9.41 11.94 25.73
N THR A 42 -8.97 10.93 24.99
CA THR A 42 -7.53 10.67 24.76
C THR A 42 -6.83 11.81 24.04
N THR A 43 -7.47 12.41 23.03
CA THR A 43 -6.93 13.55 22.29
C THR A 43 -6.64 14.73 23.21
N GLY A 44 -7.56 15.09 24.10
CA GLY A 44 -7.39 16.19 25.05
C GLY A 44 -6.23 15.97 26.03
N VAL A 45 -6.01 14.73 26.48
CA VAL A 45 -4.86 14.36 27.33
C VAL A 45 -3.55 14.57 26.58
N LEU A 46 -3.47 14.17 25.31
CA LEU A 46 -2.27 14.34 24.49
C LEU A 46 -2.00 15.82 24.15
N GLU A 47 -3.04 16.60 23.85
CA GLU A 47 -2.93 18.05 23.63
C GLU A 47 -2.47 18.81 24.89
N GLU A 48 -2.97 18.43 26.06
CA GLU A 48 -2.54 18.98 27.35
C GLU A 48 -1.09 18.58 27.66
N ALA A 49 -0.71 17.32 27.40
CA ALA A 49 0.66 16.88 27.55
C ALA A 49 1.61 17.64 26.60
N HIS A 50 1.18 17.90 25.36
CA HIS A 50 1.94 18.68 24.38
C HIS A 50 2.25 20.08 24.90
N ARG A 51 1.24 20.77 25.46
CA ARG A 51 1.38 22.10 26.06
C ARG A 51 2.40 22.15 27.21
N HIS A 52 2.58 21.05 27.92
CA HIS A 52 3.51 20.94 29.04
C HIS A 52 4.91 20.40 28.69
N ILE A 53 5.09 19.81 27.51
CA ILE A 53 6.35 19.17 27.08
C ILE A 53 6.86 19.88 25.83
N THR A 54 7.74 20.87 26.01
CA THR A 54 8.25 21.73 24.92
C THR A 54 9.00 20.98 23.81
N GLN A 55 9.52 19.79 24.10
CA GLN A 55 10.24 18.93 23.15
C GLN A 55 9.29 17.97 22.40
N SER A 56 7.99 18.10 22.61
CA SER A 56 7.00 17.26 21.95
C SER A 56 6.51 17.85 20.64
N VAL A 57 6.11 16.99 19.72
CA VAL A 57 5.39 17.31 18.50
C VAL A 57 4.05 16.60 18.54
N LEU A 58 3.00 17.27 18.08
CA LEU A 58 1.65 16.74 18.02
C LEU A 58 1.31 16.42 16.57
N LEU A 59 0.82 15.20 16.34
CA LEU A 59 0.43 14.71 15.02
C LEU A 59 -1.01 14.21 15.07
N ASP A 60 -1.77 14.58 14.05
CA ASP A 60 -3.12 14.09 13.83
C ASP A 60 -3.09 12.95 12.80
N ALA A 61 -3.65 11.80 13.15
CA ALA A 61 -3.70 10.63 12.29
C ALA A 61 -5.06 10.44 11.60
N THR A 62 -6.03 11.36 11.72
CA THR A 62 -7.34 11.24 11.05
C THR A 62 -7.17 11.11 9.54
N GLU A 63 -7.79 10.08 8.96
CA GLU A 63 -7.78 9.76 7.51
C GLU A 63 -6.40 9.44 6.90
N ALA A 64 -5.31 9.64 7.65
CA ALA A 64 -3.95 9.34 7.23
C ALA A 64 -3.65 7.84 7.31
N ASP A 65 -2.82 7.34 6.40
CA ASP A 65 -2.28 5.99 6.50
C ASP A 65 -1.03 5.94 7.42
N ALA A 66 -0.57 4.73 7.73
CA ALA A 66 0.59 4.56 8.60
C ALA A 66 1.89 5.14 8.03
N GLU A 67 2.04 5.18 6.71
CA GLU A 67 3.21 5.72 6.02
C GLU A 67 3.20 7.25 6.06
N ASP A 68 2.05 7.88 5.84
CA ASP A 68 1.83 9.33 5.98
C ASP A 68 2.15 9.79 7.41
N VAL A 69 1.54 9.14 8.40
CA VAL A 69 1.78 9.40 9.84
C VAL A 69 3.27 9.29 10.17
N PHE A 70 3.94 8.30 9.59
CA PHE A 70 5.36 8.09 9.82
C PHE A 70 6.22 9.19 9.19
N ARG A 71 5.96 9.56 7.94
CA ARG A 71 6.68 10.63 7.23
C ARG A 71 6.48 11.98 7.91
N ASP A 72 5.26 12.31 8.31
CA ASP A 72 4.96 13.57 8.98
C ASP A 72 5.60 13.63 10.37
N ALA A 73 5.62 12.52 11.11
CA ALA A 73 6.37 12.45 12.36
C ALA A 73 7.87 12.73 12.13
N LEU A 74 8.48 12.16 11.09
CA LEU A 74 9.90 12.41 10.75
C LEU A 74 10.15 13.88 10.43
N ARG A 75 9.29 14.51 9.62
CA ARG A 75 9.39 15.94 9.28
C ARG A 75 9.25 16.82 10.53
N LEU A 76 8.27 16.54 11.39
CA LEU A 76 8.03 17.32 12.62
C LEU A 76 9.18 17.19 13.63
N ILE A 77 9.83 16.03 13.73
CA ILE A 77 11.07 15.89 14.52
C ILE A 77 12.29 16.50 13.82
N GLY A 78 12.14 17.11 12.65
CA GLY A 78 13.16 17.90 11.97
C GLY A 78 14.11 17.09 11.09
N VAL A 79 13.70 15.92 10.60
CA VAL A 79 14.41 15.20 9.54
C VAL A 79 14.21 15.95 8.22
N PRO A 80 15.27 16.34 7.49
CA PRO A 80 15.15 17.01 6.19
C PRO A 80 14.47 16.10 5.15
N ASP A 81 13.65 16.67 4.26
CA ASP A 81 12.89 15.90 3.26
C ASP A 81 13.79 15.03 2.35
N GLU A 82 14.98 15.53 2.00
CA GLU A 82 15.99 14.75 1.24
C GLU A 82 16.48 13.48 1.95
N GLN A 83 16.30 13.39 3.27
CA GLN A 83 16.65 12.24 4.09
C GLN A 83 15.43 11.38 4.44
N VAL A 84 14.21 11.79 4.07
CA VAL A 84 12.97 11.02 4.21
C VAL A 84 12.83 10.06 3.01
N GLN A 85 13.88 9.26 2.80
CA GLN A 85 13.99 8.30 1.71
C GLN A 85 14.38 6.91 2.24
N PRO A 86 14.03 5.82 1.54
CA PRO A 86 14.46 4.47 1.88
C PRO A 86 15.96 4.40 2.21
N TYR A 87 16.32 3.58 3.21
CA TYR A 87 17.70 3.35 3.66
C TYR A 87 18.46 4.54 4.28
N VAL A 88 17.95 5.77 4.19
CA VAL A 88 18.61 6.99 4.74
C VAL A 88 17.94 7.47 6.03
N TRP A 89 16.62 7.35 6.10
CA TRP A 89 15.81 7.97 7.15
C TRP A 89 16.14 7.48 8.57
N ASP A 90 16.62 6.24 8.73
CA ASP A 90 16.81 5.62 10.05
C ASP A 90 17.94 6.29 10.85
N ARG A 91 19.02 6.68 10.17
CA ARG A 91 20.13 7.43 10.76
C ARG A 91 19.69 8.86 11.07
N ALA A 92 18.93 9.49 10.18
CA ALA A 92 18.43 10.84 10.38
C ALA A 92 17.47 10.90 11.58
N ALA A 93 16.54 9.95 11.69
CA ALA A 93 15.63 9.83 12.82
C ALA A 93 16.37 9.71 14.16
N ARG A 94 17.48 8.95 14.22
CA ARG A 94 18.33 8.86 15.43
C ARG A 94 18.96 10.18 15.80
N LEU A 95 19.48 10.91 14.81
CA LEU A 95 20.17 12.18 15.03
C LEU A 95 19.19 13.27 15.48
N HIS A 96 18.03 13.36 14.84
CA HIS A 96 17.07 14.45 15.03
C HIS A 96 16.02 14.15 16.10
N GLY A 97 15.72 12.87 16.35
CA GLY A 97 14.67 12.43 17.29
C GLY A 97 15.12 12.29 18.75
N GLY A 98 16.43 12.34 19.03
CA GLY A 98 16.95 12.21 20.39
C GLY A 98 16.39 13.29 21.33
N GLY A 99 15.74 12.87 22.42
CA GLY A 99 15.16 13.80 23.39
C GLY A 99 13.87 14.49 22.94
N LYS A 100 13.24 14.00 21.86
CA LYS A 100 11.92 14.45 21.38
C LYS A 100 10.81 13.45 21.72
N LEU A 101 9.59 13.95 21.80
CA LEU A 101 8.38 13.18 22.06
C LEU A 101 7.39 13.35 20.91
N VAL A 102 6.97 12.28 20.26
CA VAL A 102 5.91 12.31 19.25
C VAL A 102 4.60 11.91 19.91
N LEU A 103 3.58 12.77 19.82
CA LEU A 103 2.23 12.53 20.34
C LEU A 103 1.30 12.33 19.15
N ILE A 104 0.82 11.11 18.93
CA ILE A 104 -0.07 10.75 17.83
C ILE A 104 -1.50 10.73 18.37
N THR A 105 -2.31 11.68 17.90
CA THR A 105 -3.73 11.83 18.22
C THR A 105 -4.61 11.24 17.13
N ARG A 106 -5.87 10.94 17.47
CA ARG A 106 -6.88 10.35 16.59
C ARG A 106 -6.39 9.15 15.76
N ALA A 107 -5.45 8.34 16.26
CA ALA A 107 -4.98 7.13 15.58
C ALA A 107 -6.07 6.08 15.38
N GLY A 108 -7.12 6.06 16.22
CA GLY A 108 -8.34 5.28 15.99
C GLY A 108 -9.12 5.67 14.72
N GLN A 109 -8.86 6.86 14.18
CA GLN A 109 -9.48 7.39 12.96
C GLN A 109 -8.53 7.37 11.75
N ALA A 110 -7.39 6.68 11.86
CA ALA A 110 -6.48 6.49 10.75
C ALA A 110 -7.13 5.70 9.61
N GLY A 111 -6.70 6.00 8.39
CA GLY A 111 -7.26 5.46 7.14
C GLY A 111 -8.59 6.08 6.75
N LEU A 112 -8.97 5.95 5.48
CA LEU A 112 -10.15 6.59 4.90
C LEU A 112 -11.49 6.01 5.40
N THR A 113 -11.48 4.77 5.88
CA THR A 113 -12.68 4.04 6.26
C THR A 113 -12.68 3.65 7.73
N ARG A 114 -13.85 3.37 8.28
CA ARG A 114 -13.99 2.98 9.69
C ARG A 114 -13.55 1.53 9.96
N ARG A 115 -13.57 0.66 8.96
CA ARG A 115 -13.03 -0.72 9.04
C ARG A 115 -11.61 -0.86 8.51
N SER A 116 -10.92 0.28 8.39
CA SER A 116 -9.51 0.34 8.01
C SER A 116 -8.58 -0.43 8.95
N ALA A 117 -7.50 -0.97 8.42
CA ALA A 117 -6.41 -1.55 9.21
C ALA A 117 -5.41 -0.48 9.70
N GLN A 118 -5.46 0.74 9.15
CA GLN A 118 -4.51 1.81 9.47
C GLN A 118 -4.41 2.14 10.97
N PRO A 119 -5.46 2.10 11.80
CA PRO A 119 -5.31 2.32 13.25
C PRO A 119 -4.34 1.34 13.91
N ALA A 120 -4.41 0.06 13.53
CA ALA A 120 -3.49 -0.95 14.02
C ALA A 120 -2.10 -0.77 13.41
N LEU A 121 -2.00 -0.41 12.13
CA LEU A 121 -0.71 -0.22 11.45
C LEU A 121 0.05 1.02 11.93
N VAL A 122 -0.63 2.14 12.15
CA VAL A 122 -0.07 3.36 12.78
C VAL A 122 0.51 2.99 14.13
N ARG A 123 -0.27 2.27 14.93
CA ARG A 123 0.16 1.87 16.26
C ARG A 123 1.34 0.89 16.19
N ASP A 124 1.20 -0.24 15.51
CA ASP A 124 2.14 -1.37 15.61
C ASP A 124 3.33 -1.26 14.65
N HIS A 125 3.25 -0.43 13.61
CA HIS A 125 4.37 -0.21 12.71
C HIS A 125 4.93 1.21 12.80
N ALA A 126 4.12 2.25 12.59
CA ALA A 126 4.64 3.62 12.55
C ALA A 126 5.21 4.03 13.92
N ALA A 127 4.41 3.96 14.99
CA ALA A 127 4.83 4.31 16.33
C ALA A 127 5.94 3.37 16.85
N GLU A 128 5.90 2.08 16.51
CA GLU A 128 6.98 1.16 16.87
C GLU A 128 8.31 1.54 16.21
N ARG A 129 8.32 1.77 14.88
CA ARG A 129 9.54 2.11 14.16
C ARG A 129 10.13 3.44 14.60
N LEU A 130 9.29 4.46 14.81
CA LEU A 130 9.72 5.74 15.38
C LEU A 130 10.37 5.52 16.75
N SER A 131 9.69 4.79 17.64
CA SER A 131 10.17 4.54 19.00
C SER A 131 11.51 3.81 19.00
N LEU A 132 11.74 2.81 18.15
CA LEU A 132 12.99 2.07 18.11
C LEU A 132 14.19 2.97 17.76
N LEU A 133 13.96 3.99 16.94
CA LEU A 133 15.02 4.70 16.21
C LEU A 133 15.26 6.12 16.67
N GLY A 134 14.48 6.73 17.56
CA GLY A 134 14.85 8.06 18.05
C GLY A 134 13.93 8.61 19.12
N PRO A 135 12.78 9.18 18.73
CA PRO A 135 11.87 9.83 19.67
C PRO A 135 11.16 8.80 20.56
N SER A 136 10.72 9.25 21.73
CA SER A 136 9.66 8.54 22.43
C SER A 136 8.32 8.81 21.76
N VAL A 137 7.41 7.85 21.80
CA VAL A 137 6.11 7.97 21.14
C VAL A 137 4.98 7.71 22.13
N VAL A 138 3.98 8.58 22.16
CA VAL A 138 2.70 8.35 22.82
C VAL A 138 1.63 8.33 21.75
N VAL A 139 0.80 7.29 21.75
CA VAL A 139 -0.29 7.15 20.78
C VAL A 139 -1.61 6.98 21.51
N ASN A 140 -2.66 7.64 21.02
CA ASN A 140 -4.00 7.34 21.49
C ASN A 140 -4.53 6.05 20.83
N THR A 141 -5.00 5.12 21.64
CA THR A 141 -5.36 3.80 21.16
C THR A 141 -6.76 3.44 21.63
N LEU A 142 -7.62 2.98 20.71
CA LEU A 142 -8.93 2.46 21.07
C LEU A 142 -8.79 1.12 21.84
N PRO A 143 -9.65 0.83 22.83
CA PRO A 143 -9.58 -0.43 23.57
C PRO A 143 -9.63 -1.69 22.69
N SER A 144 -10.42 -1.68 21.61
CA SER A 144 -10.53 -2.80 20.66
C SER A 144 -9.21 -3.07 19.94
N VAL A 145 -8.53 -2.02 19.50
CA VAL A 145 -7.23 -2.13 18.82
C VAL A 145 -6.20 -2.70 19.78
N LEU A 146 -6.20 -2.30 21.06
CA LEU A 146 -5.33 -2.87 22.09
C LEU A 146 -5.60 -4.36 22.36
N GLY A 147 -6.87 -4.74 22.49
CA GLY A 147 -7.27 -6.13 22.74
C GLY A 147 -6.85 -7.10 21.63
N ALA A 148 -6.80 -6.62 20.37
CA ALA A 148 -6.35 -7.42 19.23
C ALA A 148 -4.82 -7.58 19.14
N SER A 149 -4.03 -6.80 19.90
CA SER A 149 -2.57 -6.88 19.83
C SER A 149 -2.02 -8.08 20.62
N PRO A 150 -1.11 -8.89 20.04
CA PRO A 150 -0.44 -9.95 20.79
C PRO A 150 0.62 -9.41 21.77
N TYR A 151 0.93 -8.10 21.73
CA TYR A 151 2.00 -7.50 22.51
C TYR A 151 1.46 -6.78 23.77
N ARG A 152 1.87 -7.22 24.96
CA ARG A 152 1.64 -6.44 26.20
C ARG A 152 2.54 -5.21 26.21
N ARG A 153 1.93 -4.03 26.08
CA ARG A 153 2.63 -2.73 26.14
C ARG A 153 2.17 -1.92 27.34
N LEU A 154 2.99 -0.95 27.73
CA LEU A 154 2.65 -0.01 28.79
C LEU A 154 1.51 0.89 28.29
N ALA A 155 0.43 0.95 29.06
CA ALA A 155 -0.74 1.73 28.73
C ALA A 155 -1.22 2.55 29.95
N VAL A 156 -1.67 3.77 29.69
CA VAL A 156 -2.43 4.59 30.64
C VAL A 156 -3.89 4.51 30.23
N TRP A 157 -4.73 3.97 31.11
CA TRP A 157 -6.16 3.84 30.83
C TRP A 157 -6.90 5.03 31.40
N LEU A 158 -7.74 5.69 30.61
CA LEU A 158 -8.59 6.76 31.14
C LEU A 158 -9.82 6.16 31.81
N ASP A 159 -10.20 6.76 32.93
CA ASP A 159 -11.46 6.50 33.58
C ASP A 159 -12.54 7.42 32.99
N ASN A 160 -13.49 6.80 32.29
CA ASN A 160 -14.62 7.52 31.69
C ASN A 160 -15.86 7.52 32.60
N THR A 161 -15.75 7.08 33.86
CA THR A 161 -16.92 6.79 34.72
C THR A 161 -17.33 7.92 35.66
N SER A 162 -16.82 9.15 35.49
CA SER A 162 -17.20 10.27 36.37
C SER A 162 -18.72 10.55 36.27
N PRO A 163 -19.50 10.40 37.37
CA PRO A 163 -20.96 10.50 37.39
C PRO A 163 -21.53 11.78 36.80
N ASP A 164 -20.85 12.91 37.00
CA ASP A 164 -21.33 14.26 36.69
C ASP A 164 -20.59 14.89 35.49
N GLY A 165 -19.82 14.09 34.74
CA GLY A 165 -19.03 14.58 33.62
C GLY A 165 -19.82 14.73 32.32
N PRO A 166 -19.39 15.61 31.38
CA PRO A 166 -19.96 15.70 30.03
C PRO A 166 -19.96 14.36 29.26
N GLN A 167 -19.11 13.41 29.67
CA GLN A 167 -19.04 12.06 29.13
C GLN A 167 -20.24 11.17 29.49
N ASN A 168 -20.86 11.35 30.65
CA ASN A 168 -22.07 10.60 31.02
C ASN A 168 -23.31 11.11 30.29
N ALA A 169 -23.39 12.42 30.05
CA ALA A 169 -24.41 13.00 29.18
C ALA A 169 -24.27 12.45 27.75
N LEU A 170 -23.03 12.38 27.23
CA LEU A 170 -22.75 11.73 25.95
C LEU A 170 -23.12 10.24 25.97
N ALA A 171 -22.79 9.50 27.03
CA ALA A 171 -23.14 8.08 27.14
C ALA A 171 -24.67 7.85 27.17
N ALA A 172 -25.44 8.72 27.82
CA ALA A 172 -26.90 8.67 27.81
C ALA A 172 -27.49 9.06 26.44
N ALA A 173 -26.91 10.06 25.77
CA ALA A 173 -27.27 10.43 24.40
C ALA A 173 -26.98 9.27 23.43
N VAL A 174 -25.81 8.64 23.53
CA VAL A 174 -25.43 7.45 22.76
C VAL A 174 -26.38 6.30 23.04
N ALA A 175 -26.72 6.00 24.29
CA ALA A 175 -27.67 4.91 24.61
C ALA A 175 -29.07 5.15 24.02
N THR A 176 -29.50 6.41 23.95
CA THR A 176 -30.78 6.81 23.33
C THR A 176 -30.69 6.71 21.80
N ALA A 177 -29.63 7.27 21.22
CA ALA A 177 -29.37 7.26 19.78
C ALA A 177 -29.11 5.86 19.22
N SER A 178 -28.51 4.97 20.00
CA SER A 178 -28.32 3.55 19.66
C SER A 178 -29.66 2.83 19.50
N GLN A 179 -30.79 3.40 19.89
CA GLN A 179 -32.11 2.81 19.60
C GLN A 179 -32.64 3.22 18.21
N SER A 180 -32.05 4.23 17.56
CA SER A 180 -32.41 4.63 16.21
C SER A 180 -31.75 3.71 15.17
N PRO A 181 -32.54 2.96 14.37
CA PRO A 181 -31.98 2.13 13.30
C PRO A 181 -31.31 2.96 12.20
N GLN A 182 -31.75 4.20 11.98
CA GLN A 182 -31.13 5.12 11.01
C GLN A 182 -29.73 5.56 11.45
N LEU A 183 -29.52 5.89 12.73
CA LEU A 183 -28.18 6.22 13.25
C LEU A 183 -27.27 4.99 13.28
N ARG A 184 -27.81 3.79 13.58
CA ARG A 184 -27.05 2.53 13.39
C ARG A 184 -26.65 2.33 11.94
N ALA A 185 -27.54 2.62 10.99
CA ALA A 185 -27.23 2.54 9.57
C ALA A 185 -26.14 3.55 9.16
N LEU A 186 -26.19 4.78 9.67
CA LEU A 186 -25.10 5.76 9.50
C LEU A 186 -23.80 5.20 10.05
N ALA A 187 -23.85 4.56 11.22
CA ALA A 187 -22.69 3.94 11.82
C ALA A 187 -22.13 2.80 10.97
N LEU A 188 -22.87 2.20 10.02
CA LEU A 188 -22.34 1.20 9.08
C LEU A 188 -21.68 1.79 7.84
N SER A 189 -21.68 3.11 7.64
CA SER A 189 -20.97 3.76 6.53
C SER A 189 -19.46 3.60 6.64
N GLU A 190 -18.79 3.26 5.54
CA GLU A 190 -17.34 3.06 5.54
C GLU A 190 -16.57 4.38 5.58
N PRO A 191 -16.75 5.34 4.64
CA PRO A 191 -16.25 6.69 4.79
C PRO A 191 -16.88 7.43 5.97
N ARG A 192 -16.12 8.30 6.62
CA ARG A 192 -16.59 9.05 7.82
C ARG A 192 -17.60 10.14 7.50
N ARG A 193 -17.44 10.77 6.33
CA ARG A 193 -18.34 11.76 5.76
C ARG A 193 -19.29 11.05 4.79
N VAL A 194 -20.58 11.18 5.03
CA VAL A 194 -21.62 10.40 4.34
C VAL A 194 -22.58 11.36 3.65
N PRO A 195 -22.66 11.34 2.31
CA PRO A 195 -23.67 12.09 1.59
C PRO A 195 -25.08 11.66 1.99
N TRP A 196 -26.04 12.58 2.01
CA TRP A 196 -27.44 12.30 2.39
C TRP A 196 -28.05 11.12 1.62
N ALA A 197 -27.82 11.07 0.30
CA ALA A 197 -28.25 9.95 -0.54
C ALA A 197 -27.65 8.60 -0.12
N ALA A 198 -26.39 8.58 0.32
CA ALA A 198 -25.77 7.35 0.81
C ALA A 198 -26.33 6.94 2.19
N TRP A 199 -26.65 7.91 3.06
CA TRP A 199 -27.30 7.61 4.33
C TRP A 199 -28.72 7.05 4.13
N SER A 200 -29.48 7.61 3.19
CA SER A 200 -30.80 7.08 2.78
C SER A 200 -30.71 5.60 2.39
N GLU A 201 -29.69 5.23 1.61
CA GLU A 201 -29.53 3.85 1.11
C GLU A 201 -29.02 2.90 2.19
N LEU A 202 -28.14 3.37 3.08
CA LEU A 202 -27.75 2.63 4.28
C LEU A 202 -28.96 2.34 5.17
N ALA A 203 -29.79 3.35 5.43
CA ALA A 203 -30.99 3.24 6.26
C ALA A 203 -32.03 2.31 5.62
N GLN A 204 -32.25 2.42 4.31
CA GLN A 204 -33.11 1.52 3.55
C GLN A 204 -32.63 0.07 3.65
N ALA A 205 -31.33 -0.19 3.45
CA ALA A 205 -30.76 -1.53 3.52
C ALA A 205 -30.78 -2.13 4.94
N ALA A 206 -30.70 -1.25 5.96
CA ALA A 206 -30.88 -1.63 7.35
C ALA A 206 -32.36 -1.90 7.71
N GLU A 207 -33.30 -1.67 6.79
CA GLU A 207 -34.75 -1.76 7.00
C GLU A 207 -35.25 -0.76 8.07
N ALA A 208 -34.58 0.39 8.17
CA ALA A 208 -35.02 1.47 9.04
C ALA A 208 -36.29 2.13 8.47
N PRO A 209 -37.25 2.56 9.31
CA PRO A 209 -38.35 3.40 8.86
C PRO A 209 -37.84 4.80 8.48
N ASP A 210 -38.65 5.56 7.73
CA ASP A 210 -38.41 6.99 7.45
C ASP A 210 -36.96 7.26 6.95
N PHE A 211 -36.58 6.56 5.87
CA PHE A 211 -35.22 6.59 5.32
C PHE A 211 -35.00 7.64 4.25
N ASP A 212 -36.00 8.45 3.90
CA ASP A 212 -35.83 9.56 2.97
C ASP A 212 -35.00 10.71 3.56
N GLU A 213 -34.36 11.51 2.71
CA GLU A 213 -33.43 12.56 3.15
C GLU A 213 -34.07 13.59 4.09
N ALA A 214 -35.35 13.94 3.89
CA ALA A 214 -36.03 14.91 4.74
C ALA A 214 -36.20 14.39 6.18
N ALA A 215 -36.63 13.13 6.32
CA ALA A 215 -36.72 12.47 7.62
C ALA A 215 -35.34 12.30 8.29
N LEU A 216 -34.29 12.04 7.50
CA LEU A 216 -32.92 11.94 8.02
C LEU A 216 -32.37 13.29 8.48
N HIS A 217 -32.69 14.39 7.80
CA HIS A 217 -32.37 15.74 8.27
C HIS A 217 -33.06 16.05 9.60
N GLU A 218 -34.37 15.80 9.71
CA GLU A 218 -35.11 15.98 10.96
C GLU A 218 -34.54 15.11 12.09
N LEU A 219 -34.08 13.90 11.78
CA LEU A 219 -33.40 13.03 12.73
C LEU A 219 -32.06 13.63 13.18
N ALA A 220 -31.23 14.12 12.27
CA ALA A 220 -29.93 14.69 12.60
C ALA A 220 -30.08 15.95 13.49
N ASP A 221 -31.09 16.78 13.22
CA ASP A 221 -31.41 17.96 14.03
C ASP A 221 -31.80 17.63 15.48
N ARG A 222 -32.24 16.39 15.75
CA ARG A 222 -32.54 15.91 17.11
C ARG A 222 -31.29 15.49 17.90
N PHE A 223 -30.16 15.26 17.24
CA PHE A 223 -28.93 14.78 17.86
C PHE A 223 -27.69 15.62 17.47
N PRO A 224 -27.73 16.96 17.60
CA PRO A 224 -26.63 17.86 17.19
C PRO A 224 -25.33 17.63 17.97
N GLU A 225 -25.40 16.98 19.13
CA GLU A 225 -24.23 16.59 19.93
C GLU A 225 -23.54 15.32 19.42
N LEU A 226 -24.22 14.48 18.63
CA LEU A 226 -23.71 13.20 18.13
C LEU A 226 -23.27 13.25 16.68
N VAL A 227 -23.96 14.05 15.87
CA VAL A 227 -23.68 14.18 14.44
C VAL A 227 -23.33 15.61 14.06
N THR A 228 -22.40 15.74 13.13
CA THR A 228 -22.08 16.99 12.46
C THR A 228 -22.74 16.97 11.07
N VAL A 229 -23.46 18.04 10.76
CA VAL A 229 -24.25 18.18 9.52
C VAL A 229 -23.70 19.32 8.68
N THR A 230 -23.61 19.08 7.38
CA THR A 230 -23.40 20.08 6.33
C THR A 230 -24.52 19.95 5.29
N ASP A 231 -24.59 20.89 4.34
CA ASP A 231 -25.58 20.85 3.26
C ASP A 231 -25.47 19.57 2.40
N GLU A 232 -24.28 18.98 2.30
CA GLU A 232 -24.02 17.83 1.41
C GLU A 232 -23.84 16.50 2.15
N GLU A 233 -23.35 16.54 3.39
CA GLU A 233 -22.85 15.37 4.10
C GLU A 233 -23.17 15.40 5.61
N VAL A 234 -23.26 14.22 6.20
CA VAL A 234 -23.38 13.98 7.65
C VAL A 234 -22.21 13.11 8.14
N SER A 235 -21.76 13.33 9.37
CA SER A 235 -20.75 12.51 10.05
C SER A 235 -21.03 12.42 11.54
N PHE A 236 -20.41 11.47 12.23
CA PHE A 236 -20.39 11.47 13.69
C PHE A 236 -19.37 12.49 14.21
N THR A 237 -19.75 13.23 15.25
CA THR A 237 -18.86 14.17 15.95
C THR A 237 -17.72 13.43 16.66
N ASP A 238 -18.01 12.24 17.20
CA ASP A 238 -17.02 11.33 17.78
C ASP A 238 -17.21 9.92 17.19
N ASP A 239 -16.19 9.42 16.50
CA ASP A 239 -16.20 8.12 15.84
C ASP A 239 -16.30 6.94 16.82
N ALA A 240 -16.02 7.17 18.12
CA ALA A 240 -16.28 6.18 19.17
C ALA A 240 -17.77 5.83 19.30
N VAL A 241 -18.67 6.78 18.97
CA VAL A 241 -20.12 6.56 18.95
C VAL A 241 -20.49 5.60 17.81
N ALA A 242 -19.97 5.83 16.61
CA ALA A 242 -20.20 4.96 15.46
C ALA A 242 -19.70 3.54 15.73
N GLU A 243 -18.52 3.42 16.34
CA GLU A 243 -17.94 2.13 16.71
C GLU A 243 -18.77 1.39 17.79
N ALA A 244 -19.30 2.11 18.78
CA ALA A 244 -20.20 1.51 19.77
C ALA A 244 -21.48 0.97 19.11
N MET A 245 -22.11 1.76 18.24
CA MET A 245 -23.31 1.35 17.50
C MET A 245 -23.05 0.15 16.58
N ARG A 246 -21.90 0.11 15.90
CA ARG A 246 -21.49 -1.04 15.07
C ARG A 246 -21.42 -2.33 15.88
N ARG A 247 -20.79 -2.31 17.06
CA ARG A 247 -20.65 -3.51 17.91
C ARG A 247 -21.99 -4.07 18.38
N GLU A 248 -22.97 -3.19 18.58
CA GLU A 248 -24.33 -3.57 18.97
C GLU A 248 -25.23 -3.94 17.79
N THR A 249 -24.74 -3.76 16.55
CA THR A 249 -25.50 -4.07 15.35
C THR A 249 -25.34 -5.56 15.01
N PRO A 250 -26.42 -6.31 14.78
CA PRO A 250 -26.34 -7.71 14.38
C PRO A 250 -25.51 -7.91 13.11
N ALA A 251 -24.80 -9.04 13.03
CA ALA A 251 -23.93 -9.36 11.90
C ALA A 251 -24.73 -9.44 10.59
N GLU A 252 -25.96 -9.98 10.65
CA GLU A 252 -26.84 -10.16 9.48
C GLU A 252 -27.31 -8.81 8.91
N VAL A 253 -27.52 -7.81 9.77
CA VAL A 253 -27.85 -6.45 9.34
C VAL A 253 -26.63 -5.81 8.68
N SER A 254 -25.47 -5.96 9.30
CA SER A 254 -24.21 -5.42 8.76
C SER A 254 -23.88 -6.02 7.39
N GLU A 255 -23.98 -7.34 7.23
CA GLU A 255 -23.78 -8.04 5.96
C GLU A 255 -24.77 -7.56 4.90
N ARG A 256 -26.07 -7.51 5.23
CA ARG A 256 -27.12 -7.05 4.30
C ARG A 256 -26.86 -5.62 3.81
N VAL A 257 -26.53 -4.71 4.72
CA VAL A 257 -26.22 -3.32 4.38
C VAL A 257 -25.01 -3.23 3.46
N ASN A 258 -23.92 -3.91 3.79
CA ASN A 258 -22.71 -3.88 2.97
C ASN A 258 -22.94 -4.49 1.57
N CYS A 259 -23.62 -5.63 1.47
CA CYS A 259 -24.02 -6.24 0.20
C CYS A 259 -24.88 -5.29 -0.66
N HIS A 260 -25.83 -4.58 -0.03
CA HIS A 260 -26.64 -3.57 -0.71
C HIS A 260 -25.78 -2.42 -1.24
N MET A 261 -24.92 -1.86 -0.38
CA MET A 261 -24.06 -0.72 -0.76
C MET A 261 -23.12 -1.07 -1.90
N VAL A 262 -22.54 -2.27 -1.92
CA VAL A 262 -21.71 -2.73 -3.06
C VAL A 262 -22.52 -2.71 -4.36
N ARG A 263 -23.73 -3.29 -4.37
CA ARG A 263 -24.58 -3.36 -5.57
C ARG A 263 -25.03 -1.98 -6.01
N TRP A 264 -25.47 -1.15 -5.07
CA TRP A 264 -25.95 0.20 -5.33
C TRP A 264 -24.84 1.10 -5.89
N LEU A 265 -23.69 1.17 -5.22
CA LEU A 265 -22.56 1.98 -5.65
C LEU A 265 -22.00 1.54 -7.02
N ARG A 266 -21.93 0.22 -7.28
CA ARG A 266 -21.57 -0.29 -8.61
C ARG A 266 -22.61 0.09 -9.67
N GLY A 267 -23.90 0.04 -9.33
CA GLY A 267 -24.98 0.50 -10.19
C GLY A 267 -24.93 1.99 -10.51
N LEU A 268 -24.31 2.81 -9.65
CA LEU A 268 -24.09 4.23 -9.89
C LEU A 268 -22.91 4.55 -10.80
N ALA A 269 -22.02 3.58 -11.10
CA ALA A 269 -20.80 3.81 -11.86
C ALA A 269 -20.99 4.65 -13.14
N PRO A 270 -22.03 4.43 -13.99
CA PRO A 270 -22.25 5.27 -15.18
C PRO A 270 -22.53 6.74 -14.88
N ARG A 271 -23.15 7.05 -13.72
CA ARG A 271 -23.50 8.40 -13.28
C ARG A 271 -22.33 9.12 -12.61
N LEU A 272 -21.37 8.37 -12.07
CA LEU A 272 -20.19 8.91 -11.38
C LEU A 272 -19.00 9.13 -12.31
N ARG A 273 -19.13 8.82 -13.60
CA ARG A 273 -18.06 8.98 -14.59
C ARG A 273 -17.57 10.42 -14.65
N HIS A 274 -16.27 10.58 -14.42
CA HIS A 274 -15.59 11.87 -14.49
C HIS A 274 -14.16 11.64 -15.00
N PRO A 275 -13.59 12.52 -15.85
CA PRO A 275 -12.26 12.35 -16.41
C PRO A 275 -11.14 12.28 -15.36
N GLU A 276 -11.35 12.86 -14.18
CA GLU A 276 -10.41 12.84 -13.04
C GLU A 276 -10.76 11.77 -11.99
N GLY A 277 -11.75 10.92 -12.28
CA GLY A 277 -12.19 9.82 -11.42
C GLY A 277 -13.41 10.15 -10.57
N TRP A 278 -14.04 9.12 -10.02
CA TRP A 278 -15.30 9.25 -9.28
C TRP A 278 -15.27 10.30 -8.17
N ALA A 279 -14.16 10.43 -7.44
CA ALA A 279 -14.04 11.42 -6.37
C ALA A 279 -14.31 12.87 -6.83
N ALA A 280 -14.02 13.20 -8.09
CA ALA A 280 -14.26 14.52 -8.66
C ALA A 280 -15.72 14.73 -9.12
N SER A 281 -16.56 13.68 -9.14
CA SER A 281 -17.99 13.79 -9.51
C SER A 281 -18.89 14.36 -8.40
N GLY A 282 -18.32 14.67 -7.22
CA GLY A 282 -19.03 15.27 -6.08
C GLY A 282 -19.03 14.37 -4.83
N PRO A 283 -19.81 14.73 -3.79
CA PRO A 283 -19.83 14.03 -2.50
C PRO A 283 -20.10 12.53 -2.62
N LEU A 284 -21.11 12.14 -3.40
CA LEU A 284 -21.45 10.73 -3.64
C LEU A 284 -20.34 9.98 -4.38
N GLY A 285 -19.65 10.65 -5.31
CA GLY A 285 -18.49 10.12 -5.99
C GLY A 285 -17.31 9.88 -5.08
N ARG A 286 -17.02 10.81 -4.15
CA ARG A 286 -15.99 10.63 -3.11
C ARG A 286 -16.33 9.45 -2.20
N TYR A 287 -17.59 9.36 -1.77
CA TYR A 287 -18.05 8.24 -0.95
C TYR A 287 -17.85 6.90 -1.67
N ALA A 288 -18.24 6.81 -2.95
CA ALA A 288 -18.06 5.61 -3.75
C ALA A 288 -16.57 5.24 -3.92
N ALA A 289 -15.74 6.21 -4.31
CA ALA A 289 -14.31 6.01 -4.54
C ALA A 289 -13.59 5.51 -3.28
N GLN A 290 -13.88 6.10 -2.12
CA GLN A 290 -13.20 5.79 -0.86
C GLN A 290 -13.80 4.58 -0.13
N GLY A 291 -15.11 4.35 -0.28
CA GLY A 291 -15.86 3.41 0.54
C GLY A 291 -16.16 2.06 -0.11
N LEU A 292 -16.30 2.00 -1.44
CA LEU A 292 -16.79 0.80 -2.13
C LEU A 292 -15.93 -0.44 -1.85
N ALA A 293 -14.61 -0.27 -1.88
CA ALA A 293 -13.68 -1.37 -1.60
C ALA A 293 -13.92 -1.98 -0.21
N MET A 294 -14.08 -1.13 0.81
CA MET A 294 -14.28 -1.60 2.18
C MET A 294 -15.68 -2.18 2.41
N HIS A 295 -16.72 -1.63 1.76
CA HIS A 295 -18.05 -2.27 1.76
C HIS A 295 -17.96 -3.68 1.14
N ALA A 296 -17.19 -3.85 0.06
CA ALA A 296 -16.98 -5.16 -0.56
C ALA A 296 -16.20 -6.12 0.36
N VAL A 297 -15.26 -5.63 1.17
CA VAL A 297 -14.59 -6.43 2.20
C VAL A 297 -15.62 -6.93 3.23
N GLN A 298 -16.43 -6.03 3.80
CA GLN A 298 -17.42 -6.40 4.82
C GLN A 298 -18.53 -7.30 4.25
N ALA A 299 -18.82 -7.22 2.95
CA ALA A 299 -19.77 -8.08 2.25
C ALA A 299 -19.18 -9.44 1.79
N GLY A 300 -17.86 -9.64 1.88
CA GLY A 300 -17.20 -10.82 1.30
C GLY A 300 -17.18 -10.83 -0.23
N GLU A 301 -17.40 -9.69 -0.89
CA GLU A 301 -17.44 -9.53 -2.35
C GLU A 301 -16.16 -8.88 -2.94
N PHE A 302 -15.12 -8.66 -2.12
CA PHE A 302 -13.89 -7.97 -2.54
C PHE A 302 -13.19 -8.63 -3.75
N ASP A 303 -13.03 -9.95 -3.76
CA ASP A 303 -12.42 -10.66 -4.90
C ASP A 303 -13.23 -10.50 -6.20
N GLY A 304 -14.55 -10.34 -6.09
CA GLY A 304 -15.42 -10.04 -7.23
C GLY A 304 -15.18 -8.63 -7.76
N LEU A 305 -14.96 -7.66 -6.87
CA LEU A 305 -14.62 -6.28 -7.21
C LEU A 305 -13.28 -6.19 -7.95
N LEU A 306 -12.29 -7.02 -7.58
CA LEU A 306 -10.95 -7.03 -8.21
C LEU A 306 -10.94 -7.43 -9.69
N ARG A 307 -12.07 -7.90 -10.24
CA ARG A 307 -12.22 -8.24 -11.66
C ARG A 307 -12.90 -7.14 -12.47
N ASP A 308 -13.47 -6.13 -11.81
CA ASP A 308 -14.21 -5.04 -12.46
C ASP A 308 -13.25 -3.86 -12.71
N GLY A 309 -12.62 -3.85 -13.89
CA GLY A 309 -11.63 -2.83 -14.24
C GLY A 309 -12.19 -1.41 -14.28
N GLY A 310 -13.47 -1.27 -14.65
CA GLY A 310 -14.15 0.01 -14.73
C GLY A 310 -14.31 0.65 -13.35
N VAL A 311 -14.61 -0.17 -12.35
CA VAL A 311 -14.68 0.26 -10.95
C VAL A 311 -13.28 0.46 -10.36
N LEU A 312 -12.39 -0.52 -10.53
CA LEU A 312 -11.02 -0.48 -9.97
C LEU A 312 -10.25 0.76 -10.37
N ALA A 313 -10.35 1.16 -11.65
CA ALA A 313 -9.70 2.36 -12.16
C ALA A 313 -10.08 3.63 -11.37
N ASN A 314 -11.26 3.66 -10.75
CA ASN A 314 -11.79 4.80 -10.00
C ASN A 314 -11.58 4.71 -8.48
N LEU A 315 -10.99 3.62 -7.97
CA LEU A 315 -10.66 3.49 -6.55
C LEU A 315 -9.28 4.11 -6.28
N PRO A 316 -9.13 4.99 -5.28
CA PRO A 316 -7.81 5.50 -4.89
C PRO A 316 -6.88 4.37 -4.44
N GLN A 317 -5.59 4.51 -4.73
CA GLN A 317 -4.58 3.49 -4.41
C GLN A 317 -4.61 3.08 -2.92
N ASN A 318 -4.65 4.05 -2.01
CA ASN A 318 -4.69 3.80 -0.57
C ASN A 318 -5.97 3.07 -0.12
N ALA A 319 -7.13 3.40 -0.70
CA ALA A 319 -8.38 2.70 -0.42
C ALA A 319 -8.33 1.24 -0.87
N LEU A 320 -7.73 0.96 -2.04
CA LEU A 320 -7.55 -0.40 -2.53
C LEU A 320 -6.57 -1.21 -1.65
N LEU A 321 -5.42 -0.62 -1.29
CA LEU A 321 -4.40 -1.27 -0.47
C LEU A 321 -4.92 -1.59 0.93
N ASP A 322 -5.66 -0.67 1.54
CA ASP A 322 -6.26 -0.85 2.87
C ASP A 322 -7.36 -1.93 2.84
N ALA A 323 -8.24 -1.89 1.84
CA ALA A 323 -9.25 -2.94 1.65
C ALA A 323 -8.62 -4.32 1.41
N ALA A 324 -7.56 -4.40 0.59
CA ALA A 324 -6.83 -5.63 0.35
C ALA A 324 -6.17 -6.20 1.60
N HIS A 325 -5.61 -5.32 2.45
CA HIS A 325 -5.10 -5.73 3.76
C HIS A 325 -6.20 -6.33 4.62
N CYS A 326 -7.36 -5.67 4.71
CA CYS A 326 -8.49 -6.14 5.52
C CYS A 326 -9.13 -7.43 4.98
N ALA A 327 -9.28 -7.59 3.66
CA ALA A 327 -9.87 -8.78 3.04
C ALA A 327 -9.07 -10.05 3.30
N HIS A 328 -7.75 -9.93 3.41
CA HIS A 328 -6.84 -11.08 3.43
C HIS A 328 -5.89 -11.11 4.63
N ASP A 329 -6.23 -10.39 5.70
CA ASP A 329 -5.44 -10.31 6.94
C ASP A 329 -3.94 -10.01 6.68
N GLY A 330 -3.70 -9.05 5.79
CA GLY A 330 -2.36 -8.65 5.37
C GLY A 330 -1.63 -9.60 4.41
N SER A 331 -2.28 -10.64 3.88
CA SER A 331 -1.67 -11.59 2.92
C SER A 331 -2.54 -11.80 1.67
N VAL A 332 -2.39 -10.92 0.70
CA VAL A 332 -3.19 -10.87 -0.54
C VAL A 332 -2.81 -12.02 -1.48
N PRO A 333 -3.78 -12.78 -2.03
CA PRO A 333 -3.52 -13.78 -3.08
C PRO A 333 -2.80 -13.17 -4.28
N GLY A 334 -2.07 -13.98 -5.04
CA GLY A 334 -1.37 -13.51 -6.25
C GLY A 334 -2.30 -13.27 -7.45
N SER A 335 -1.71 -12.78 -8.55
CA SER A 335 -2.35 -12.66 -9.87
C SER A 335 -3.69 -11.90 -9.90
N ASN A 336 -3.79 -10.79 -9.17
CA ASN A 336 -4.95 -9.91 -9.19
C ASN A 336 -4.52 -8.45 -8.98
N ALA A 337 -5.44 -7.52 -9.24
CA ALA A 337 -5.18 -6.09 -9.15
C ALA A 337 -4.74 -5.60 -7.76
N ALA A 338 -5.16 -6.27 -6.67
CA ALA A 338 -4.71 -5.90 -5.32
C ALA A 338 -3.26 -6.30 -5.06
N ALA A 339 -2.84 -7.49 -5.51
CA ALA A 339 -1.43 -7.88 -5.48
C ALA A 339 -0.57 -6.94 -6.33
N ASP A 340 -1.05 -6.59 -7.53
CA ASP A 340 -0.38 -5.63 -8.41
C ASP A 340 -0.22 -4.27 -7.70
N ALA A 341 -1.25 -3.78 -7.02
CA ALA A 341 -1.21 -2.54 -6.25
C ALA A 341 -0.17 -2.57 -5.12
N VAL A 342 -0.11 -3.69 -4.37
CA VAL A 342 0.89 -3.87 -3.30
C VAL A 342 2.30 -3.82 -3.89
N TYR A 343 2.56 -4.52 -5.00
CA TYR A 343 3.88 -4.49 -5.61
C TYR A 343 4.23 -3.12 -6.20
N LEU A 344 3.31 -2.46 -6.90
CA LEU A 344 3.53 -1.10 -7.40
C LEU A 344 3.91 -0.15 -6.26
N SER A 345 3.16 -0.19 -5.17
CA SER A 345 3.48 0.59 -3.96
C SER A 345 4.88 0.25 -3.43
N MET A 346 5.25 -1.03 -3.31
CA MET A 346 6.59 -1.44 -2.87
C MET A 346 7.73 -0.91 -3.74
N TYR A 347 7.49 -0.74 -5.04
CA TYR A 347 8.46 -0.20 -6.00
C TYR A 347 8.40 1.32 -6.11
N GLY A 348 7.64 2.00 -5.26
CA GLY A 348 7.61 3.46 -5.16
C GLY A 348 6.66 4.15 -6.15
N VAL A 349 5.77 3.38 -6.77
CA VAL A 349 4.67 3.93 -7.58
C VAL A 349 3.61 4.46 -6.63
N ALA A 350 3.61 5.79 -6.45
CA ALA A 350 2.65 6.54 -5.64
C ALA A 350 2.11 7.76 -6.42
N PRO A 351 1.25 7.52 -7.44
CA PRO A 351 0.70 8.56 -8.31
C PRO A 351 -0.07 9.63 -7.53
N THR A 352 -0.07 10.86 -8.04
CA THR A 352 -0.82 11.96 -7.42
C THR A 352 -2.22 12.15 -7.97
N ASP A 353 -2.45 11.65 -9.18
CA ASP A 353 -3.74 11.69 -9.85
C ASP A 353 -4.29 10.30 -10.12
N GLN A 354 -5.62 10.22 -10.20
CA GLN A 354 -6.33 8.96 -10.39
C GLN A 354 -6.08 8.36 -11.79
N GLY A 355 -5.81 9.18 -12.79
CA GLY A 355 -5.57 8.75 -14.17
C GLY A 355 -4.25 8.00 -14.30
N GLU A 356 -3.17 8.53 -13.73
CA GLU A 356 -1.86 7.88 -13.66
C GLU A 356 -1.95 6.56 -12.87
N TRP A 357 -2.66 6.55 -11.74
CA TRP A 357 -2.90 5.31 -11.00
C TRP A 357 -3.62 4.25 -11.85
N ALA A 358 -4.68 4.63 -12.57
CA ALA A 358 -5.37 3.71 -13.46
C ALA A 358 -4.49 3.25 -14.64
N ALA A 359 -3.58 4.10 -15.14
CA ALA A 359 -2.64 3.75 -16.19
C ALA A 359 -1.61 2.70 -15.73
N TRP A 360 -1.14 2.80 -14.47
CA TRP A 360 -0.31 1.75 -13.86
C TRP A 360 -1.04 0.42 -13.70
N LEU A 361 -2.30 0.43 -13.27
CA LEU A 361 -3.13 -0.77 -13.23
C LEU A 361 -3.33 -1.38 -14.62
N HIS A 362 -3.52 -0.54 -15.65
CA HIS A 362 -3.60 -0.97 -17.05
C HIS A 362 -2.32 -1.66 -17.51
N LEU A 363 -1.13 -1.10 -17.20
CA LEU A 363 0.15 -1.73 -17.51
C LEU A 363 0.31 -3.09 -16.81
N MET A 364 -0.05 -3.20 -15.52
CA MET A 364 0.03 -4.46 -14.79
C MET A 364 -0.92 -5.52 -15.37
N ALA A 365 -2.15 -5.13 -15.71
CA ALA A 365 -3.11 -5.99 -16.39
C ALA A 365 -2.56 -6.48 -17.74
N MET A 366 -1.98 -5.57 -18.53
CA MET A 366 -1.38 -5.92 -19.83
C MET A 366 -0.21 -6.89 -19.67
N ALA A 367 0.66 -6.67 -18.68
CA ALA A 367 1.78 -7.57 -18.40
C ALA A 367 1.31 -8.98 -18.02
N ARG A 368 0.17 -9.10 -17.32
CA ARG A 368 -0.45 -10.39 -17.00
C ARG A 368 -1.25 -11.00 -18.16
N ASN A 369 -1.35 -10.37 -19.34
CA ASN A 369 -2.28 -10.74 -20.41
C ASN A 369 -3.76 -10.71 -19.99
N ASP A 370 -4.11 -9.85 -19.04
CA ASP A 370 -5.48 -9.65 -18.57
C ASP A 370 -6.23 -8.65 -19.45
N THR A 371 -6.63 -9.12 -20.63
CA THR A 371 -7.21 -8.27 -21.68
C THR A 371 -8.59 -7.70 -21.31
N GLU A 372 -9.38 -8.44 -20.52
CA GLU A 372 -10.68 -7.98 -20.01
C GLU A 372 -10.48 -6.79 -19.06
N LEU A 373 -9.58 -6.93 -18.08
CA LEU A 373 -9.29 -5.86 -17.14
C LEU A 373 -8.71 -4.62 -17.84
N CYS A 374 -7.85 -4.80 -18.85
CA CYS A 374 -7.36 -3.68 -19.67
C CYS A 374 -8.51 -2.94 -20.35
N ALA A 375 -9.39 -3.67 -21.04
CA ALA A 375 -10.50 -3.08 -21.78
C ALA A 375 -11.49 -2.34 -20.86
N ASP A 376 -11.75 -2.89 -19.68
CA ASP A 376 -12.62 -2.29 -18.67
C ASP A 376 -12.03 -0.99 -18.09
N ILE A 377 -10.73 -0.97 -17.78
CA ILE A 377 -10.03 0.25 -17.33
C ILE A 377 -10.13 1.33 -18.40
N GLU A 378 -9.95 1.00 -19.67
CA GLU A 378 -10.07 1.95 -20.77
C GLU A 378 -11.49 2.51 -20.95
N GLN A 379 -12.51 1.75 -20.56
CA GLN A 379 -13.92 2.14 -20.63
C GLN A 379 -14.46 2.76 -19.33
N SER A 380 -13.62 2.90 -18.31
CA SER A 380 -13.96 3.42 -16.97
C SER A 380 -14.47 4.87 -16.98
N GLY A 381 -14.18 5.63 -18.04
CA GLY A 381 -14.51 7.06 -18.17
C GLY A 381 -13.44 7.99 -17.60
N LEU A 382 -12.35 7.45 -17.04
CA LEU A 382 -11.17 8.20 -16.66
C LEU A 382 -10.34 8.63 -17.87
N ARG A 383 -9.68 9.78 -17.75
CA ARG A 383 -8.64 10.18 -18.69
C ARG A 383 -7.32 9.57 -18.24
N LEU A 384 -6.86 8.56 -18.96
CA LEU A 384 -5.53 8.00 -18.75
C LEU A 384 -4.49 8.95 -19.38
N PRO A 385 -3.50 9.45 -18.62
CA PRO A 385 -2.46 10.33 -19.17
C PRO A 385 -1.61 9.60 -20.22
N TRP A 386 -1.49 8.28 -20.08
CA TRP A 386 -0.86 7.37 -21.01
C TRP A 386 -1.52 5.98 -20.94
N LYS A 387 -1.33 5.18 -21.99
CA LYS A 387 -1.82 3.79 -22.05
C LYS A 387 -0.71 2.85 -22.47
N ALA A 388 -0.63 1.67 -21.86
CA ALA A 388 0.27 0.64 -22.34
C ALA A 388 -0.16 0.18 -23.74
N ARG A 389 0.78 0.11 -24.68
CA ARG A 389 0.56 -0.41 -26.04
C ARG A 389 0.99 -1.85 -26.15
N TRP A 390 2.11 -2.17 -25.51
CA TRP A 390 2.64 -3.52 -25.39
C TRP A 390 3.67 -3.57 -24.28
N THR A 391 3.98 -4.79 -23.83
CA THR A 391 4.94 -5.04 -22.77
C THR A 391 5.65 -6.37 -22.98
N HIS A 392 6.97 -6.33 -22.85
CA HIS A 392 7.85 -7.48 -22.61
C HIS A 392 8.58 -7.26 -21.28
N TRP A 393 7.87 -6.66 -20.34
CA TRP A 393 8.38 -6.30 -19.03
C TRP A 393 7.84 -7.28 -18.00
N ARG A 394 8.75 -7.78 -17.16
CA ARG A 394 8.45 -8.49 -15.94
C ARG A 394 7.86 -7.49 -14.94
N PRO A 395 6.54 -7.57 -14.67
CA PRO A 395 5.94 -6.68 -13.69
C PRO A 395 6.52 -6.97 -12.30
N PRO A 396 6.52 -6.00 -11.38
CA PRO A 396 6.75 -6.20 -9.96
C PRO A 396 6.00 -7.42 -9.44
N GLY A 397 6.72 -8.32 -8.78
CA GLY A 397 6.13 -9.57 -8.29
C GLY A 397 5.88 -10.62 -9.37
N GLY A 398 6.33 -10.45 -10.62
CA GLY A 398 6.21 -11.44 -11.69
C GLY A 398 7.04 -12.70 -11.40
N TYR A 399 6.44 -13.89 -11.38
CA TYR A 399 7.13 -15.18 -11.15
C TYR A 399 6.97 -16.19 -12.30
N ASP A 400 6.27 -15.85 -13.37
CA ASP A 400 6.15 -16.73 -14.53
C ASP A 400 7.47 -16.77 -15.35
N PRO A 401 7.91 -17.95 -15.82
CA PRO A 401 9.03 -18.11 -16.75
C PRO A 401 8.96 -17.21 -17.99
N GLY A 402 7.75 -16.93 -18.48
CA GLY A 402 7.51 -16.04 -19.61
C GLY A 402 7.98 -14.60 -19.38
N TYR A 403 8.14 -14.18 -18.13
CA TYR A 403 8.69 -12.87 -17.78
C TYR A 403 10.22 -12.79 -17.81
N LEU A 404 10.94 -13.90 -18.06
CA LEU A 404 12.40 -13.88 -18.05
C LEU A 404 13.03 -13.33 -19.33
N GLU A 405 12.29 -13.34 -20.44
CA GLU A 405 12.71 -12.74 -21.70
C GLU A 405 12.04 -11.36 -21.85
N PRO A 406 12.78 -10.32 -22.30
CA PRO A 406 14.17 -10.32 -22.74
C PRO A 406 15.18 -10.19 -21.58
N GLY A 407 14.70 -10.17 -20.34
CA GLY A 407 15.52 -9.86 -19.16
C GLY A 407 15.79 -8.36 -19.03
N PRO A 408 16.76 -7.95 -18.19
CA PRO A 408 17.08 -6.54 -17.98
C PRO A 408 17.42 -5.81 -19.29
N VAL A 409 16.92 -4.60 -19.50
CA VAL A 409 17.25 -3.76 -20.67
C VAL A 409 17.74 -2.40 -20.17
N TYR A 410 18.91 -1.96 -20.67
CA TYR A 410 19.56 -0.74 -20.21
C TYR A 410 20.02 0.19 -21.33
N ALA A 411 19.66 -0.10 -22.59
CA ALA A 411 19.89 0.80 -23.71
C ALA A 411 18.82 0.56 -24.78
N LEU A 412 18.29 1.66 -25.31
CA LEU A 412 17.25 1.70 -26.33
C LEU A 412 17.74 2.53 -27.51
N PHE A 413 17.38 2.10 -28.71
CA PHE A 413 17.82 2.73 -29.95
C PHE A 413 16.63 2.87 -30.90
N GLU A 414 16.43 4.07 -31.46
CA GLU A 414 15.49 4.25 -32.55
C GLU A 414 16.08 3.64 -33.83
N VAL A 415 15.36 2.70 -34.42
CA VAL A 415 15.76 2.07 -35.68
C VAL A 415 14.56 1.91 -36.62
N ARG A 416 14.85 1.51 -37.85
CA ARG A 416 13.85 1.06 -38.82
C ARG A 416 14.12 -0.38 -39.18
N TRP A 417 13.08 -1.22 -39.13
CA TRP A 417 13.12 -2.59 -39.63
C TRP A 417 12.31 -2.69 -40.91
N ARG A 418 12.98 -2.97 -42.04
CA ARG A 418 12.38 -2.94 -43.38
C ARG A 418 11.65 -1.61 -43.67
N GLY A 419 12.22 -0.50 -43.20
CA GLY A 419 11.66 0.85 -43.33
C GLY A 419 10.56 1.22 -42.33
N ARG A 420 10.07 0.29 -41.50
CA ARG A 420 9.05 0.57 -40.46
C ARG A 420 9.69 0.97 -39.14
N PRO A 421 9.08 1.88 -38.35
CA PRO A 421 9.58 2.25 -37.02
C PRO A 421 9.70 1.04 -36.09
N ALA A 422 10.89 0.86 -35.51
CA ALA A 422 11.24 -0.24 -34.64
C ALA A 422 12.16 0.26 -33.51
N VAL A 423 12.23 -0.52 -32.44
CA VAL A 423 13.11 -0.26 -31.30
C VAL A 423 14.11 -1.39 -31.24
N ALA A 424 15.39 -1.07 -31.30
CA ALA A 424 16.42 -2.02 -30.90
C ALA A 424 16.71 -1.81 -29.41
N ALA A 425 16.95 -2.90 -28.69
CA ALA A 425 17.42 -2.81 -27.31
C ALA A 425 18.55 -3.77 -27.04
N LYS A 426 19.43 -3.35 -26.12
CA LYS A 426 20.48 -4.20 -25.58
C LYS A 426 20.02 -4.77 -24.25
N ALA A 427 19.79 -6.07 -24.23
CA ALA A 427 19.43 -6.80 -23.02
C ALA A 427 20.66 -7.16 -22.17
N GLY A 428 20.44 -7.55 -20.92
CA GLY A 428 21.45 -7.87 -19.92
C GLY A 428 22.28 -9.11 -20.28
N ASP A 429 21.73 -9.98 -21.12
CA ASP A 429 22.43 -11.11 -21.74
C ASP A 429 23.38 -10.69 -22.88
N LYS A 430 23.49 -9.37 -23.15
CA LYS A 430 24.26 -8.73 -24.23
C LYS A 430 23.72 -8.98 -25.63
N GLY A 431 22.56 -9.62 -25.75
CA GLY A 431 21.85 -9.80 -27.01
C GLY A 431 21.17 -8.51 -27.46
N VAL A 432 21.21 -8.24 -28.75
CA VAL A 432 20.41 -7.18 -29.38
C VAL A 432 19.11 -7.79 -29.90
N ARG A 433 17.99 -7.19 -29.52
CA ARG A 433 16.64 -7.57 -29.95
C ARG A 433 15.96 -6.37 -30.60
N VAL A 434 15.12 -6.61 -31.60
CA VAL A 434 14.41 -5.54 -32.33
C VAL A 434 12.92 -5.81 -32.30
N TRP A 435 12.15 -4.84 -31.81
CA TRP A 435 10.69 -4.89 -31.74
C TRP A 435 10.06 -3.91 -32.73
N ASP A 436 9.01 -4.35 -33.40
CA ASP A 436 8.14 -3.46 -34.17
C ASP A 436 7.33 -2.57 -33.21
N THR A 437 7.38 -1.26 -33.43
CA THR A 437 6.70 -0.30 -32.53
C THR A 437 5.18 -0.42 -32.56
N GLU A 438 4.62 -0.85 -33.70
CA GLU A 438 3.18 -0.90 -33.94
C GLU A 438 2.60 -2.26 -33.53
N THR A 439 3.24 -3.37 -33.92
CA THR A 439 2.72 -4.72 -33.67
C THR A 439 3.20 -5.34 -32.36
N SER A 440 4.21 -4.75 -31.71
CA SER A 440 4.91 -5.31 -30.54
C SER A 440 5.72 -6.58 -30.78
N GLU A 441 5.71 -7.09 -32.01
CA GLU A 441 6.37 -8.35 -32.34
C GLU A 441 7.89 -8.19 -32.29
N LEU A 442 8.56 -9.20 -31.73
CA LEU A 442 10.01 -9.34 -31.87
C LEU A 442 10.31 -9.70 -33.32
N VAL A 443 10.70 -8.70 -34.11
CA VAL A 443 10.94 -8.85 -35.55
C VAL A 443 12.36 -9.31 -35.88
N ALA A 444 13.30 -9.18 -34.93
CA ALA A 444 14.69 -9.60 -35.12
C ALA A 444 15.44 -9.84 -33.79
N GLY A 445 16.52 -10.62 -33.88
CA GLY A 445 17.33 -11.03 -32.73
C GLY A 445 16.79 -12.26 -31.99
N PRO A 446 17.39 -12.64 -30.84
CA PRO A 446 18.54 -12.02 -30.21
C PRO A 446 19.86 -12.25 -30.99
N TRP A 447 20.64 -11.20 -31.20
CA TRP A 447 21.96 -11.28 -31.81
C TRP A 447 23.07 -11.04 -30.78
N PHE A 448 24.00 -11.99 -30.67
CA PHE A 448 25.09 -11.96 -29.67
C PHE A 448 26.45 -11.57 -30.25
N ASP A 449 26.63 -11.81 -31.55
CA ASP A 449 27.88 -11.56 -32.27
C ASP A 449 28.11 -10.06 -32.51
N GLU A 450 29.36 -9.71 -32.84
CA GLU A 450 29.73 -8.32 -33.09
C GLU A 450 29.20 -7.83 -34.45
N ASP A 451 29.29 -8.66 -35.48
CA ASP A 451 28.71 -8.39 -36.79
C ASP A 451 27.25 -8.87 -36.78
N PHE A 452 26.32 -8.03 -37.27
CA PHE A 452 24.93 -8.44 -37.43
C PHE A 452 24.80 -9.45 -38.58
N PRO A 453 23.84 -10.40 -38.50
CA PRO A 453 23.68 -11.38 -39.56
C PRO A 453 23.28 -10.72 -40.88
N ASN A 454 23.63 -11.37 -42.00
CA ASN A 454 23.34 -10.84 -43.35
C ASN A 454 21.86 -10.53 -43.59
N GLU A 455 20.95 -11.18 -42.87
CA GLU A 455 19.51 -10.90 -42.91
C GLU A 455 19.14 -9.52 -42.38
N ALA A 456 19.96 -8.96 -41.47
CA ALA A 456 19.81 -7.59 -40.95
C ALA A 456 20.46 -6.56 -41.88
N ALA A 457 21.48 -6.97 -42.66
CA ALA A 457 22.15 -6.12 -43.63
C ALA A 457 21.13 -5.63 -44.68
N ASN A 458 20.90 -4.31 -44.71
CA ASN A 458 19.94 -3.58 -45.56
C ASN A 458 18.49 -3.47 -45.04
N VAL A 459 18.11 -4.17 -43.97
CA VAL A 459 16.75 -4.02 -43.40
C VAL A 459 16.76 -3.32 -42.05
N LEU A 460 17.85 -3.46 -41.28
CA LEU A 460 18.09 -2.67 -40.08
C LEU A 460 18.75 -1.36 -40.49
N THR A 461 18.05 -0.25 -40.31
CA THR A 461 18.50 1.08 -40.73
C THR A 461 18.25 2.10 -39.64
N TRP A 462 18.99 3.21 -39.67
CA TRP A 462 18.67 4.37 -38.83
C TRP A 462 17.45 5.12 -39.39
N PRO A 463 16.80 5.98 -38.59
CA PRO A 463 15.81 6.91 -39.10
C PRO A 463 16.38 7.72 -40.29
N PRO A 464 15.61 7.97 -41.37
CA PRO A 464 16.08 8.67 -42.56
C PRO A 464 16.73 10.02 -42.27
N GLU A 465 16.24 10.71 -41.23
CA GLU A 465 16.67 12.02 -40.77
C GLU A 465 18.14 12.03 -40.32
N THR A 466 18.67 10.87 -39.90
CA THR A 466 20.07 10.73 -39.49
C THR A 466 21.04 10.82 -40.67
N GLY A 467 20.59 10.50 -41.89
CA GLY A 467 21.42 10.43 -43.10
C GLY A 467 22.54 9.38 -43.04
N ARG A 468 22.48 8.43 -42.10
CA ARG A 468 23.53 7.42 -41.87
C ARG A 468 23.19 6.09 -42.55
N ALA A 469 24.23 5.37 -42.95
CA ALA A 469 24.08 3.95 -43.30
C ALA A 469 23.66 3.16 -42.06
N GLY A 470 22.76 2.19 -42.23
CA GLY A 470 22.30 1.33 -41.13
C GLY A 470 23.46 0.62 -40.43
N PRO A 471 23.32 0.31 -39.14
CA PRO A 471 24.39 -0.33 -38.39
C PRO A 471 24.62 -1.75 -38.90
N THR A 472 25.87 -2.10 -39.14
CA THR A 472 26.30 -3.44 -39.53
C THR A 472 26.88 -4.22 -38.36
N ARG A 473 27.23 -3.51 -37.28
CA ARG A 473 27.84 -4.06 -36.06
C ARG A 473 27.14 -3.60 -34.81
N ARG A 474 27.24 -4.41 -33.76
CA ARG A 474 26.74 -4.04 -32.42
C ARG A 474 27.46 -2.83 -31.86
N SER A 475 28.78 -2.71 -32.02
CA SER A 475 29.51 -1.51 -31.57
C SER A 475 29.04 -0.23 -32.24
N GLU A 476 28.63 -0.28 -33.52
CA GLU A 476 28.04 0.87 -34.23
C GLU A 476 26.68 1.25 -33.64
N LEU A 477 25.85 0.27 -33.29
CA LEU A 477 24.59 0.51 -32.59
C LEU A 477 24.83 1.14 -31.22
N LEU A 478 25.71 0.55 -30.40
CA LEU A 478 25.99 1.00 -29.03
C LEU A 478 26.70 2.36 -28.97
N ALA A 479 27.40 2.76 -30.03
CA ALA A 479 27.99 4.10 -30.12
C ALA A 479 26.93 5.20 -30.34
N HIS A 480 25.70 4.82 -30.66
CA HIS A 480 24.58 5.72 -30.93
C HIS A 480 23.45 5.52 -29.91
N ASP A 481 23.77 5.59 -28.62
CA ASP A 481 22.75 5.51 -27.58
C ASP A 481 21.87 6.77 -27.60
N ASP A 482 20.64 6.61 -28.10
CA ASP A 482 19.63 7.67 -28.20
C ASP A 482 18.71 7.69 -26.97
N SER A 483 19.00 6.87 -25.96
CA SER A 483 18.17 6.81 -24.77
C SER A 483 18.32 8.03 -23.88
N ALA A 484 17.20 8.44 -23.29
CA ALA A 484 17.15 9.43 -22.23
C ALA A 484 17.06 8.75 -20.86
N GLY A 485 17.33 9.50 -19.79
CA GLY A 485 17.01 9.06 -18.43
C GLY A 485 15.50 8.80 -18.32
N GLY A 486 15.13 7.69 -17.71
CA GLY A 486 13.73 7.40 -17.41
C GLY A 486 13.30 8.00 -16.06
N PRO A 487 12.07 7.71 -15.60
CA PRO A 487 11.47 8.35 -14.43
C PRO A 487 12.05 7.88 -13.09
N ASP A 488 12.83 6.80 -13.07
CA ASP A 488 13.47 6.27 -11.86
C ASP A 488 14.76 5.51 -12.19
N ASP A 489 15.88 5.86 -11.56
CA ASP A 489 17.21 5.32 -11.87
C ASP A 489 17.37 3.82 -11.57
N GLU A 490 16.51 3.22 -10.74
CA GLU A 490 16.59 1.81 -10.37
C GLU A 490 15.57 0.97 -11.13
N PHE A 491 14.33 1.46 -11.23
CA PHE A 491 13.19 0.71 -11.74
C PHE A 491 12.98 0.91 -13.24
N LEU A 492 13.08 2.15 -13.72
CA LEU A 492 12.90 2.54 -15.12
C LEU A 492 13.98 3.55 -15.53
N PRO A 493 15.27 3.14 -15.57
CA PRO A 493 16.38 4.05 -15.78
C PRO A 493 16.45 4.65 -17.19
N VAL A 494 15.78 4.03 -18.17
CA VAL A 494 15.98 4.32 -19.58
C VAL A 494 14.64 4.56 -20.28
N SER A 495 14.58 5.62 -21.08
CA SER A 495 13.43 5.93 -21.93
C SER A 495 13.85 6.28 -23.37
N LEU A 496 12.96 6.05 -24.32
CA LEU A 496 13.12 6.43 -25.73
C LEU A 496 11.78 6.91 -26.29
N ARG A 497 11.73 8.14 -26.80
CA ARG A 497 10.52 8.74 -27.35
C ARG A 497 10.49 8.65 -28.88
N LEU A 498 9.39 8.13 -29.42
CA LEU A 498 9.15 7.87 -30.83
C LEU A 498 7.80 8.48 -31.24
N GLY A 499 7.76 9.80 -31.45
CA GLY A 499 6.51 10.52 -31.66
C GLY A 499 5.62 10.49 -30.41
N SER A 500 4.41 9.90 -30.53
CA SER A 500 3.46 9.72 -29.40
C SER A 500 3.75 8.48 -28.55
N LEU A 501 4.60 7.57 -29.04
CA LEU A 501 5.01 6.37 -28.31
C LEU A 501 6.25 6.68 -27.47
N THR A 502 6.25 6.28 -26.20
CA THR A 502 7.45 6.29 -25.36
C THR A 502 7.72 4.89 -24.86
N VAL A 503 8.96 4.44 -25.04
CA VAL A 503 9.42 3.11 -24.65
C VAL A 503 10.25 3.26 -23.38
N PHE A 504 9.91 2.51 -22.35
CA PHE A 504 10.62 2.47 -21.09
C PHE A 504 11.32 1.13 -20.91
N ALA A 505 12.50 1.16 -20.32
CA ALA A 505 13.30 -0.03 -20.06
C ALA A 505 14.00 0.02 -18.70
N GLY A 506 14.24 -1.16 -18.16
CA GLY A 506 14.92 -1.33 -16.88
C GLY A 506 15.21 -2.79 -16.53
N PRO A 507 15.45 -3.10 -15.25
CA PRO A 507 15.74 -4.46 -14.79
C PRO A 507 14.65 -5.49 -15.13
N GLY A 508 13.41 -5.03 -15.28
CA GLY A 508 12.28 -5.89 -15.65
C GLY A 508 12.14 -6.17 -17.15
N GLY A 509 12.86 -5.48 -18.03
CA GLY A 509 12.66 -5.58 -19.48
C GLY A 509 12.21 -4.28 -20.11
N VAL A 510 11.29 -4.35 -21.07
CA VAL A 510 10.89 -3.21 -21.91
C VAL A 510 9.38 -3.19 -22.12
N PHE A 511 8.78 -2.00 -22.10
CA PHE A 511 7.39 -1.79 -22.49
C PHE A 511 7.22 -0.45 -23.19
N ALA A 512 6.11 -0.29 -23.92
CA ALA A 512 5.80 0.96 -24.58
C ALA A 512 4.43 1.48 -24.15
N VAL A 513 4.37 2.79 -23.99
CA VAL A 513 3.15 3.53 -23.66
C VAL A 513 2.91 4.60 -24.71
N GLU A 514 1.63 4.88 -24.95
CA GLU A 514 1.20 6.01 -25.78
C GLU A 514 0.73 7.13 -24.86
N GLY A 515 1.38 8.29 -24.94
CA GLY A 515 1.00 9.48 -24.18
C GLY A 515 -0.16 10.23 -24.84
N THR A 516 -1.04 10.81 -24.02
CA THR A 516 -2.14 11.65 -24.53
C THR A 516 -1.71 13.07 -24.86
N ASP A 517 -0.65 13.57 -24.23
CA ASP A 517 -0.04 14.85 -24.51
C ASP A 517 1.34 14.65 -25.16
N THR A 518 1.42 14.92 -26.47
CA THR A 518 2.66 14.80 -27.23
C THR A 518 3.67 15.91 -26.95
N GLU A 519 3.27 16.96 -26.22
CA GLU A 519 4.13 18.08 -25.83
C GLU A 519 4.60 17.98 -24.37
N ALA A 520 4.04 17.06 -23.57
CA ALA A 520 4.45 16.84 -22.19
C ALA A 520 5.94 16.47 -22.12
N GLU A 521 6.68 17.09 -21.21
CA GLU A 521 8.11 16.87 -21.00
C GLU A 521 8.38 15.41 -20.58
N HIS A 522 7.53 14.88 -19.71
CA HIS A 522 7.57 13.50 -19.25
C HIS A 522 6.22 12.82 -19.46
N VAL A 523 6.24 11.56 -19.91
CA VAL A 523 5.01 10.75 -20.04
C VAL A 523 4.65 10.09 -18.70
N LEU A 524 5.65 9.71 -17.90
CA LEU A 524 5.48 9.25 -16.53
C LEU A 524 6.14 10.23 -15.58
N ASP A 525 5.47 10.52 -14.47
CA ASP A 525 6.07 11.34 -13.41
C ASP A 525 7.18 10.55 -12.69
N PRO A 526 8.19 11.26 -12.12
CA PRO A 526 9.21 10.62 -11.32
C PRO A 526 8.63 9.84 -10.15
N LEU A 527 9.18 8.65 -9.90
CA LEU A 527 8.72 7.82 -8.79
C LEU A 527 9.12 8.43 -7.43
N ARG A 528 8.25 8.26 -6.43
CA ARG A 528 8.43 8.85 -5.09
C ARG A 528 9.30 7.98 -4.17
N GLY A 529 9.76 6.84 -4.68
CA GLY A 529 10.53 5.85 -3.95
C GLY A 529 9.67 4.96 -3.05
N ALA A 530 10.24 3.82 -2.66
CA ALA A 530 9.55 2.81 -1.86
C ALA A 530 9.04 3.34 -0.50
N PRO A 531 8.00 2.73 0.10
CA PRO A 531 7.51 3.07 1.43
C PRO A 531 8.61 2.90 2.49
N LEU A 532 8.78 3.88 3.38
CA LEU A 532 9.79 3.88 4.44
C LEU A 532 9.54 2.78 5.46
N LEU A 533 8.26 2.49 5.71
CA LEU A 533 7.86 1.42 6.60
C LEU A 533 7.94 0.02 5.93
N GLY A 534 8.19 -0.03 4.62
CA GLY A 534 8.11 -1.26 3.81
C GLY A 534 6.68 -1.78 3.66
N ALA A 535 6.54 -2.91 2.95
CA ALA A 535 5.24 -3.54 2.72
C ALA A 535 4.56 -3.96 4.05
N LYS A 536 3.33 -3.50 4.27
CA LYS A 536 2.46 -3.93 5.39
C LYS A 536 1.53 -5.07 5.02
N THR A 537 1.46 -5.33 3.73
CA THR A 537 0.64 -6.35 3.13
C THR A 537 1.57 -7.17 2.27
N ALA A 538 1.61 -8.48 2.52
CA ALA A 538 2.28 -9.42 1.63
C ALA A 538 1.37 -9.67 0.42
N ALA A 539 1.98 -9.81 -0.76
CA ALA A 539 1.28 -10.19 -1.97
C ALA A 539 1.83 -11.53 -2.48
N GLY A 540 0.93 -12.38 -2.97
CA GLY A 540 1.30 -13.60 -3.71
C GLY A 540 1.98 -13.27 -5.05
N PRO A 541 2.47 -14.29 -5.77
CA PRO A 541 3.15 -14.08 -7.04
C PRO A 541 2.19 -13.54 -8.12
N THR A 542 2.69 -12.67 -8.98
CA THR A 542 2.03 -12.28 -10.23
C THR A 542 2.39 -13.27 -11.33
N LEU A 543 1.39 -13.96 -11.85
CA LEU A 543 1.51 -14.89 -12.98
C LEU A 543 0.76 -14.34 -14.20
N LEU A 544 1.05 -14.90 -15.37
CA LEU A 544 0.21 -14.66 -16.56
C LEU A 544 -1.20 -15.22 -16.30
N MET A 545 -2.22 -14.59 -16.87
CA MET A 545 -3.58 -15.08 -16.83
C MET A 545 -3.66 -16.47 -17.45
N GLU A 546 -4.42 -17.36 -16.80
CA GLU A 546 -4.57 -18.78 -17.17
C GLU A 546 -3.29 -19.63 -17.07
N ALA A 547 -2.14 -19.05 -16.65
CA ALA A 547 -0.93 -19.83 -16.44
C ALA A 547 -1.13 -20.82 -15.28
N SER A 548 -0.69 -22.07 -15.51
CA SER A 548 -0.53 -23.03 -14.43
C SER A 548 0.52 -22.54 -13.44
N THR A 549 0.36 -22.86 -12.16
CA THR A 549 1.39 -22.61 -11.14
C THR A 549 2.76 -23.06 -11.63
N THR A 550 3.76 -22.19 -11.59
CA THR A 550 5.14 -22.53 -11.97
C THR A 550 5.65 -23.66 -11.08
N THR A 551 6.19 -24.71 -11.71
CA THR A 551 6.70 -25.90 -11.02
C THR A 551 8.17 -26.15 -11.36
N ALA A 552 8.80 -27.08 -10.65
CA ALA A 552 10.15 -27.56 -11.00
C ALA A 552 10.22 -28.19 -12.41
N ALA A 553 9.10 -28.51 -13.05
CA ALA A 553 9.09 -28.95 -14.45
C ALA A 553 9.42 -27.80 -15.42
N ASP A 554 9.12 -26.57 -15.05
CA ASP A 554 9.40 -25.39 -15.88
C ASP A 554 10.89 -25.05 -15.92
N LEU A 555 11.69 -25.53 -14.97
CA LEU A 555 13.15 -25.42 -15.03
C LEU A 555 13.74 -26.04 -16.31
N ALA A 556 13.13 -27.09 -16.84
CA ALA A 556 13.57 -27.69 -18.10
C ALA A 556 13.25 -26.80 -19.31
N LYS A 557 12.24 -25.93 -19.23
CA LYS A 557 11.97 -24.91 -20.26
C LYS A 557 13.00 -23.78 -20.20
N LEU A 558 13.39 -23.38 -18.99
CA LEU A 558 14.37 -22.32 -18.76
C LEU A 558 15.81 -22.75 -19.07
N PHE A 559 16.12 -24.02 -18.80
CA PHE A 559 17.45 -24.57 -18.97
C PHE A 559 17.39 -25.88 -19.76
N PRO A 560 17.02 -25.83 -21.06
CA PRO A 560 16.79 -27.03 -21.87
C PRO A 560 18.04 -27.91 -22.01
N ASN A 561 19.23 -27.30 -21.86
CA ASN A 561 20.52 -27.97 -21.97
C ASN A 561 21.19 -28.27 -20.62
N THR A 562 20.53 -27.98 -19.49
CA THR A 562 21.09 -28.20 -18.16
C THR A 562 20.45 -29.43 -17.51
N PRO A 563 21.24 -30.40 -17.02
CA PRO A 563 20.68 -31.54 -16.30
C PRO A 563 20.02 -31.06 -15.00
N VAL A 564 18.71 -31.26 -14.89
CA VAL A 564 17.94 -30.94 -13.69
C VAL A 564 18.08 -32.09 -12.69
N LEU A 565 18.82 -31.87 -11.61
CA LEU A 565 18.90 -32.80 -10.48
C LEU A 565 17.66 -32.64 -9.59
N ARG A 566 16.79 -33.65 -9.58
CA ARG A 566 15.68 -33.74 -8.61
C ARG A 566 16.15 -34.52 -7.39
N THR A 567 16.37 -33.84 -6.28
CA THR A 567 16.54 -34.52 -4.99
C THR A 567 15.18 -35.01 -4.51
N ALA A 568 15.13 -36.22 -3.93
CA ALA A 568 13.92 -36.64 -3.22
C ALA A 568 13.61 -35.57 -2.15
N PRO A 569 12.33 -35.22 -1.92
CA PRO A 569 11.98 -34.36 -0.80
C PRO A 569 12.60 -34.98 0.44
N GLU A 570 13.31 -34.16 1.25
CA GLU A 570 13.83 -34.63 2.53
C GLU A 570 12.65 -35.26 3.27
N ARG A 571 12.71 -36.58 3.47
CA ARG A 571 11.80 -37.21 4.43
C ARG A 571 12.15 -36.53 5.73
N GLU A 572 11.26 -35.70 6.23
CA GLU A 572 11.33 -35.23 7.62
C GLU A 572 11.50 -36.48 8.48
N SER A 573 12.74 -36.76 8.87
CA SER A 573 13.06 -37.81 9.79
C SER A 573 12.40 -37.39 11.09
N GLY A 574 11.30 -38.06 11.43
CA GLY A 574 10.42 -37.72 12.52
C GLY A 574 11.17 -37.22 13.75
N TRP A 575 10.99 -35.95 14.06
CA TRP A 575 11.40 -35.40 15.33
C TRP A 575 10.35 -35.84 16.37
N SER A 576 10.53 -37.05 16.89
CA SER A 576 9.79 -37.52 18.07
C SER A 576 10.42 -36.90 19.32
N PRO A 577 9.67 -36.15 20.14
CA PRO A 577 10.19 -35.53 21.34
C PRO A 577 10.11 -36.51 22.51
N SER A 578 11.16 -37.28 22.77
CA SER A 578 11.54 -37.76 24.12
C SER A 578 12.66 -38.81 24.05
N THR A 579 13.82 -38.52 24.65
CA THR A 579 14.32 -39.19 25.88
C THR A 579 15.78 -38.80 26.16
N ASN A 580 16.04 -38.50 27.43
CA ASN A 580 17.36 -38.27 28.02
C ASN A 580 18.38 -39.35 27.64
N VAL A 581 19.53 -38.94 27.11
CA VAL A 581 20.78 -39.69 27.28
C VAL A 581 21.90 -38.74 27.68
N SER A 582 22.40 -39.01 28.89
CA SER A 582 23.58 -38.48 29.54
C SER A 582 24.84 -38.62 28.68
N CYS A 583 25.56 -37.52 28.45
CA CYS A 583 26.96 -37.57 28.02
C CYS A 583 27.86 -37.42 29.25
N GLY A 584 28.48 -38.54 29.63
CA GLY A 584 29.56 -38.58 30.61
C GLY A 584 30.85 -37.96 30.07
N SER A 585 31.38 -37.02 30.86
CA SER A 585 32.77 -36.83 31.26
C SER A 585 33.90 -37.14 30.27
N CYS A 586 34.64 -36.10 29.90
CA CYS A 586 36.10 -36.17 29.75
C CYS A 586 36.78 -34.93 30.37
N PRO A 587 38.01 -35.08 30.90
CA PRO A 587 38.58 -34.25 31.95
C PRO A 587 39.35 -33.03 31.41
N GLY A 588 39.31 -31.92 32.14
CA GLY A 588 40.38 -30.91 32.10
C GLY A 588 41.56 -31.31 33.01
N PRO A 589 42.54 -30.43 33.32
CA PRO A 589 42.69 -29.03 32.88
C PRO A 589 44.14 -28.64 32.50
N ARG A 590 44.35 -27.43 31.96
CA ARG A 590 45.16 -26.37 32.61
C ARG A 590 45.30 -25.10 31.75
N ASN A 591 45.14 -23.99 32.46
CA ASN A 591 45.17 -22.59 32.03
C ASN A 591 46.51 -22.13 31.43
N SER A 592 46.45 -21.20 30.47
CA SER A 592 46.95 -19.82 30.69
C SER A 592 46.68 -18.87 29.50
N ASN A 593 46.11 -17.70 29.86
CA ASN A 593 46.25 -16.36 29.26
C ASN A 593 45.61 -15.99 27.89
N SER A 594 44.40 -15.41 27.97
CA SER A 594 43.94 -14.05 27.50
C SER A 594 44.24 -13.52 26.08
N PRO A 595 43.46 -12.55 25.53
CA PRO A 595 42.01 -12.32 25.62
C PRO A 595 41.28 -12.07 24.27
N GLN A 596 40.00 -12.46 24.25
CA GLN A 596 38.81 -11.87 23.61
C GLN A 596 38.92 -11.19 22.22
N ARG A 597 38.48 -11.93 21.18
CA ARG A 597 37.77 -11.39 20.01
C ARG A 597 36.30 -11.81 20.09
N THR A 598 35.40 -10.83 20.17
CA THR A 598 33.94 -11.02 20.13
C THR A 598 33.48 -11.47 18.76
N ALA A 599 32.81 -12.63 18.72
CA ALA A 599 32.13 -13.16 17.55
C ALA A 599 30.83 -12.37 17.29
N ARG A 600 30.67 -11.89 16.04
CA ARG A 600 29.38 -11.46 15.49
C ARG A 600 28.56 -12.71 15.14
N SER A 601 27.35 -12.82 15.66
CA SER A 601 26.36 -13.76 15.14
C SER A 601 25.71 -13.17 13.89
N SER A 602 25.78 -13.94 12.82
CA SER A 602 25.10 -13.69 11.55
C SER A 602 23.61 -13.98 11.69
N ARG A 603 22.77 -12.95 11.49
CA ARG A 603 21.38 -13.14 11.08
C ARG A 603 21.28 -12.84 9.59
N SER A 604 20.80 -13.84 8.85
CA SER A 604 20.43 -13.81 7.45
C SER A 604 19.29 -12.82 7.22
N VAL A 605 19.56 -11.78 6.43
CA VAL A 605 18.56 -10.96 5.76
C VAL A 605 18.85 -11.15 4.27
N CYS A 606 17.90 -11.74 3.54
CA CYS A 606 17.93 -11.76 2.09
C CYS A 606 17.61 -10.35 1.59
N GLY A 607 18.65 -9.59 1.30
CA GLY A 607 18.61 -8.36 0.53
C GLY A 607 19.83 -8.35 -0.38
N TRP A 608 19.60 -8.39 -1.69
CA TRP A 608 20.64 -8.15 -2.68
C TRP A 608 21.03 -6.67 -2.60
N ALA A 609 22.31 -6.41 -2.34
CA ALA A 609 22.92 -5.09 -2.51
C ALA A 609 24.00 -5.22 -3.60
N PRO A 610 24.06 -4.30 -4.59
CA PRO A 610 25.17 -4.25 -5.51
C PRO A 610 26.40 -3.70 -4.79
N ARG A 611 27.56 -4.33 -5.02
CA ARG A 611 28.85 -3.80 -4.57
C ARG A 611 29.31 -2.74 -5.56
N SER A 612 29.58 -1.53 -5.05
CA SER A 612 30.46 -0.53 -5.67
C SER A 612 31.85 -1.08 -5.94
#